data_AF-A0A6J4LL87-F1
#
_entry.id   AF-A0A6J4LL87-F1
#
_cell.length_a   1.000
_cell.length_b   1.000
_cell.length_c   1.000
_cell.angle_alpha   90.00
_cell.angle_beta   90.00
_cell.angle_gamma   90.00
#
_symmetry.space_group_name_H-M   'P 1'
#
loop_
_entity.id
_entity.type
_entity.pdbx_description
1 polymer ?
#
loop_
_entity_poly.entity_id
_entity_poly.type
_entity_poly.pdbx_seq_one_letter_code
_entity_poly.pdbx_strand_id
1 'polypeptide(L)'
;ELRTAAGPAVVAGGPGTDLAHGRQLVRRRRVRGAAALVAAALVLVLGTVTVLDRGAEVPQAVSTPGAPVPAPRPRPTGPAPVTAACDIRNPSCQATVMRRWRTEMSAVVVSHLDPGEVYFTGYSFSYDPRYESRSFWAGGDGALGLEVFRLRGGATEVYVQVASGYDTAVRCGDITGRRCEGQRFMNGNRFTLSTTTQLARGLEVQHRPDGDQVVTVVARNTTRGEVLDVTRADLIELVQDPRLRLPVI
;
A
#
# COMPACT_ATOMS: atom_id res chain seq x y z
N GLU A 1 -31.40 -16.08 -63.05
CA GLU A 1 -30.03 -16.25 -62.50
C GLU A 1 -29.47 -14.91 -62.03
N LEU A 2 -28.65 -14.94 -60.97
CA LEU A 2 -27.62 -13.96 -60.48
C LEU A 2 -28.05 -12.50 -60.15
N ARG A 3 -28.09 -12.02 -58.89
CA ARG A 3 -27.06 -11.70 -57.85
C ARG A 3 -26.22 -10.39 -58.05
N THR A 4 -26.45 -9.42 -57.13
CA THR A 4 -25.46 -8.82 -56.18
C THR A 4 -24.68 -7.50 -56.48
N ALA A 5 -24.78 -6.59 -55.47
CA ALA A 5 -23.81 -5.68 -54.81
C ALA A 5 -23.16 -4.40 -55.42
N ALA A 6 -23.38 -3.31 -54.69
CA ALA A 6 -22.46 -2.33 -54.05
C ALA A 6 -20.95 -2.26 -54.39
N GLY A 7 -20.43 -1.02 -54.39
CA GLY A 7 -19.01 -0.68 -54.21
C GLY A 7 -18.81 0.66 -53.47
N PRO A 8 -17.81 0.81 -52.57
CA PRO A 8 -17.52 2.05 -51.84
C PRO A 8 -16.14 2.71 -52.12
N ALA A 9 -16.12 4.02 -51.82
CA ALA A 9 -15.13 4.87 -51.12
C ALA A 9 -13.62 4.91 -51.46
N VAL A 10 -13.16 6.16 -51.63
CA VAL A 10 -11.78 6.64 -51.83
C VAL A 10 -11.12 7.05 -50.50
N VAL A 11 -9.81 6.79 -50.41
CA VAL A 11 -8.91 6.95 -49.26
C VAL A 11 -8.30 8.36 -49.18
N ALA A 12 -8.24 8.97 -47.98
CA ALA A 12 -7.35 10.10 -47.65
C ALA A 12 -6.77 9.95 -46.23
N GLY A 13 -5.49 10.30 -46.08
CA GLY A 13 -4.55 9.85 -45.03
C GLY A 13 -4.82 10.35 -43.61
N GLY A 14 -4.61 9.43 -42.66
CA GLY A 14 -4.92 9.58 -41.24
C GLY A 14 -3.71 9.69 -40.29
N PRO A 15 -3.97 9.68 -38.97
CA PRO A 15 -3.07 10.03 -37.85
C PRO A 15 -2.01 8.95 -37.54
N GLY A 16 -1.35 8.44 -38.57
CA GLY A 16 -0.35 7.37 -38.50
C GLY A 16 1.11 7.83 -38.35
N THR A 17 1.38 9.13 -38.49
CA THR A 17 2.76 9.66 -38.49
C THR A 17 3.31 9.96 -37.09
N ASP A 18 2.46 10.18 -36.07
CA ASP A 18 2.93 10.52 -34.72
C ASP A 18 3.11 9.29 -33.80
N LEU A 19 2.39 8.19 -34.09
CA LEU A 19 2.59 6.89 -33.44
C LEU A 19 3.89 6.17 -33.90
N ALA A 20 4.48 6.59 -35.02
CA ALA A 20 5.75 6.09 -35.51
C ALA A 20 6.95 6.62 -34.70
N HIS A 21 6.88 7.87 -34.22
CA HIS A 21 7.95 8.49 -33.42
C HIS A 21 8.04 7.88 -32.01
N GLY A 22 6.90 7.55 -31.40
CA GLY A 22 6.83 6.91 -30.07
C GLY A 22 7.34 5.45 -30.03
N ARG A 23 7.18 4.69 -31.12
CA ARG A 23 7.69 3.29 -31.23
C ARG A 23 9.21 3.22 -31.41
N GLN A 24 9.84 4.28 -31.92
CA GLN A 24 11.29 4.31 -32.17
C GLN A 24 12.13 4.52 -30.89
N LEU A 25 11.57 5.15 -29.85
CA LEU A 25 12.23 5.31 -28.54
C LEU A 25 12.21 4.02 -27.69
N VAL A 26 11.17 3.20 -27.81
CA VAL A 26 11.09 1.89 -27.13
C VAL A 26 12.09 0.88 -27.72
N ARG A 27 12.38 0.98 -29.03
CA ARG A 27 13.42 0.16 -29.69
C ARG A 27 14.84 0.53 -29.22
N ARG A 28 15.14 1.82 -28.97
CA ARG A 28 16.48 2.23 -28.47
C ARG A 28 16.79 1.77 -27.03
N ARG A 29 15.78 1.53 -26.19
CA ARG A 29 15.99 1.01 -24.83
C ARG A 29 16.17 -0.51 -24.77
N ARG A 30 15.76 -1.26 -25.81
CA ARG A 30 16.00 -2.72 -25.92
C ARG A 30 17.34 -3.10 -26.56
N VAL A 31 18.05 -2.16 -27.19
CA VAL A 31 19.37 -2.44 -27.82
C VAL A 31 20.56 -2.22 -26.87
N ARG A 32 20.35 -1.67 -25.65
CA ARG A 32 21.36 -1.68 -24.58
C ARG A 32 21.31 -2.91 -23.66
N GLY A 33 20.40 -3.85 -23.92
CA GLY A 33 20.23 -5.08 -23.13
C GLY A 33 20.75 -6.36 -23.81
N ALA A 34 21.47 -6.28 -24.93
CA ALA A 34 21.90 -7.45 -25.70
C ALA A 34 23.31 -7.30 -26.29
N ALA A 35 24.29 -6.91 -25.48
CA ALA A 35 25.70 -6.83 -25.88
C ALA A 35 26.67 -7.40 -24.81
N ALA A 36 26.25 -8.43 -24.08
CA ALA A 36 27.09 -9.03 -23.03
C ALA A 36 26.94 -10.55 -22.90
N LEU A 37 26.70 -11.30 -23.98
CA LEU A 37 26.66 -12.78 -23.90
C LEU A 37 27.06 -13.49 -25.21
N VAL A 38 28.09 -13.04 -25.94
CA VAL A 38 28.81 -13.93 -26.88
C VAL A 38 30.24 -13.40 -27.07
N ALA A 39 31.17 -13.76 -26.18
CA ALA A 39 32.62 -13.84 -26.44
C ALA A 39 33.37 -14.14 -25.13
N ALA A 40 33.50 -15.42 -24.75
CA ALA A 40 34.64 -15.95 -23.98
C ALA A 40 34.42 -17.44 -23.67
N ALA A 41 34.18 -18.24 -24.70
CA ALA A 41 34.33 -19.69 -24.65
C ALA A 41 35.24 -20.09 -25.81
N LEU A 42 36.55 -19.81 -25.63
CA LEU A 42 37.68 -20.34 -26.41
C LEU A 42 38.99 -19.79 -25.81
N VAL A 43 39.31 -20.22 -24.59
CA VAL A 43 40.70 -20.38 -24.15
C VAL A 43 40.82 -21.84 -23.73
N LEU A 44 40.94 -22.70 -24.74
CA LEU A 44 41.58 -23.99 -24.57
C LEU A 44 43.07 -23.80 -24.87
N VAL A 45 43.85 -24.72 -24.33
CA VAL A 45 45.27 -25.01 -24.58
C VAL A 45 46.22 -24.49 -23.49
N LEU A 46 47.01 -25.45 -22.99
CA LEU A 46 48.12 -25.40 -22.05
C LEU A 46 47.80 -25.59 -20.56
N GLY A 47 47.33 -26.79 -20.25
CA GLY A 47 47.88 -27.49 -19.09
C GLY A 47 49.33 -27.88 -19.36
N THR A 48 50.23 -27.57 -18.43
CA THR A 48 51.42 -28.36 -18.05
C THR A 48 52.17 -27.65 -16.89
N VAL A 49 52.12 -28.29 -15.72
CA VAL A 49 53.21 -28.54 -14.74
C VAL A 49 54.08 -27.36 -14.24
N THR A 50 53.98 -27.05 -12.94
CA THR A 50 55.05 -27.06 -11.87
C THR A 50 54.64 -26.16 -10.69
N VAL A 51 54.24 -26.72 -9.54
CA VAL A 51 55.02 -26.92 -8.29
C VAL A 51 55.59 -25.63 -7.68
N LEU A 52 55.04 -25.18 -6.53
CA LEU A 52 55.80 -24.83 -5.31
C LEU A 52 54.89 -24.39 -4.16
N ASP A 53 54.73 -25.33 -3.22
CA ASP A 53 54.80 -25.15 -1.78
C ASP A 53 55.07 -23.73 -1.25
N ARG A 54 54.18 -23.24 -0.39
CA ARG A 54 54.52 -22.53 0.87
C ARG A 54 53.25 -22.28 1.68
N GLY A 55 53.19 -22.88 2.86
CA GLY A 55 52.17 -22.61 3.86
C GLY A 55 52.17 -21.16 4.33
N ALA A 56 50.99 -20.69 4.70
CA ALA A 56 50.76 -19.66 5.70
C ALA A 56 49.27 -19.67 6.08
N GLU A 57 49.01 -20.17 7.28
CA GLU A 57 47.92 -19.81 8.21
C GLU A 57 46.54 -19.47 7.65
N VAL A 58 45.58 -20.36 7.95
CA VAL A 58 44.16 -20.03 8.05
C VAL A 58 43.99 -19.09 9.26
N PRO A 59 43.53 -17.84 9.12
CA PRO A 59 43.05 -17.10 10.27
C PRO A 59 41.74 -17.77 10.69
N GLN A 60 41.78 -18.50 11.81
CA GLN A 60 40.58 -18.90 12.53
C GLN A 60 39.80 -17.61 12.85
N ALA A 61 38.68 -17.40 12.17
CA ALA A 61 37.71 -16.40 12.56
C ALA A 61 37.12 -16.85 13.90
N VAL A 62 37.59 -16.16 14.94
CA VAL A 62 37.14 -16.23 16.32
C VAL A 62 35.61 -16.21 16.37
N SER A 63 35.02 -17.20 17.04
CA SER A 63 33.60 -17.18 17.41
C SER A 63 33.35 -15.99 18.33
N THR A 64 32.82 -14.90 17.77
CA THR A 64 32.28 -13.80 18.55
C THR A 64 31.03 -14.28 19.31
N PRO A 65 30.87 -13.95 20.60
CA PRO A 65 29.64 -14.22 21.32
C PRO A 65 28.47 -13.57 20.60
N GLY A 66 27.35 -14.29 20.51
CA GLY A 66 26.17 -13.91 19.76
C GLY A 66 25.76 -12.46 19.97
N ALA A 67 25.41 -11.78 18.87
CA ALA A 67 24.74 -10.50 18.93
C ALA A 67 23.56 -10.61 19.91
N PRO A 68 23.39 -9.65 20.84
CA PRO A 68 22.27 -9.68 21.76
C PRO A 68 20.98 -9.74 20.93
N VAL A 69 20.14 -10.72 21.23
CA VAL A 69 18.76 -10.79 20.72
C VAL A 69 18.16 -9.41 20.95
N PRO A 70 17.64 -8.72 19.91
CA PRO A 70 16.99 -7.43 20.10
C PRO A 70 15.96 -7.60 21.21
N ALA A 71 16.11 -6.83 22.29
CA ALA A 71 15.11 -6.81 23.35
C ALA A 71 13.73 -6.63 22.69
N PRO A 72 12.69 -7.35 23.13
CA PRO A 72 11.35 -7.15 22.61
C PRO A 72 11.06 -5.66 22.69
N ARG A 73 10.83 -5.00 21.54
CA ARG A 73 10.33 -3.63 21.57
C ARG A 73 9.11 -3.65 22.48
N PRO A 74 8.99 -2.72 23.45
CA PRO A 74 7.79 -2.65 24.25
C PRO A 74 6.61 -2.58 23.29
N ARG A 75 5.72 -3.56 23.37
CA ARG A 75 4.45 -3.53 22.66
C ARG A 75 3.85 -2.18 23.03
N PRO A 76 3.57 -1.28 22.07
CA PRO A 76 2.91 -0.03 22.40
C PRO A 76 1.63 -0.41 23.12
N THR A 77 1.57 -0.20 24.44
CA THR A 77 0.30 -0.15 25.16
C THR A 77 -0.37 1.08 24.60
N GLY A 78 -1.11 0.90 23.52
CA GLY A 78 -1.77 1.99 22.83
C GLY A 78 -2.63 2.78 23.83
N PRO A 79 -2.79 4.11 23.63
CA PRO A 79 -3.71 4.93 24.40
C PRO A 79 -5.05 4.23 24.60
N ALA A 80 -5.67 4.45 25.77
CA ALA A 80 -6.98 3.89 26.11
C ALA A 80 -7.98 4.05 24.95
N PRO A 81 -8.84 3.05 24.69
CA PRO A 81 -9.78 3.13 23.58
C PRO A 81 -10.70 4.33 23.77
N VAL A 82 -11.11 4.96 22.66
CA VAL A 82 -12.18 5.95 22.70
C VAL A 82 -13.42 5.28 23.27
N THR A 83 -13.84 5.73 24.46
CA THR A 83 -14.98 5.16 25.18
C THR A 83 -16.13 6.17 25.19
N ALA A 84 -17.34 5.72 24.90
CA ALA A 84 -18.55 6.53 25.05
C ALA A 84 -18.84 6.76 26.54
N ALA A 85 -18.90 8.02 26.96
CA ALA A 85 -19.25 8.40 28.35
C ALA A 85 -20.70 8.94 28.46
N CYS A 86 -21.49 8.82 27.39
CA CYS A 86 -22.82 9.39 27.25
C CYS A 86 -23.78 8.36 26.61
N ASP A 87 -25.09 8.64 26.62
CA ASP A 87 -26.08 7.81 25.96
C ASP A 87 -25.87 7.84 24.43
N ILE A 88 -25.45 6.71 23.89
CA ILE A 88 -25.12 6.50 22.47
C ILE A 88 -26.35 6.55 21.56
N ARG A 89 -27.57 6.55 22.10
CA ARG A 89 -28.80 6.82 21.34
C ARG A 89 -28.98 8.32 21.04
N ASN A 90 -28.27 9.19 21.74
CA ASN A 90 -28.30 10.63 21.50
C ASN A 90 -27.38 11.00 20.33
N PRO A 91 -27.88 11.61 19.24
CA PRO A 91 -27.07 12.01 18.09
C PRO A 91 -25.90 12.93 18.44
N SER A 92 -26.04 13.79 19.46
CA SER A 92 -24.95 14.65 19.93
C SER A 92 -23.83 13.85 20.61
N CYS A 93 -24.18 12.75 21.30
CA CYS A 93 -23.20 11.82 21.86
C CYS A 93 -22.43 11.12 20.75
N GLN A 94 -23.14 10.56 19.75
CA GLN A 94 -22.55 9.91 18.58
C GLN A 94 -21.56 10.84 17.86
N ALA A 95 -21.98 12.09 17.58
CA ALA A 95 -21.13 13.09 16.95
C ALA A 95 -19.85 13.39 17.76
N THR A 96 -19.97 13.44 19.09
CA THR A 96 -18.83 13.68 20.00
C THR A 96 -17.85 12.50 19.98
N VAL A 97 -18.35 11.27 20.10
CA VAL A 97 -17.55 10.04 20.01
C VAL A 97 -16.84 9.96 18.66
N MET A 98 -17.54 10.23 17.55
CA MET A 98 -16.95 10.22 16.22
C MET A 98 -15.88 11.27 16.02
N ARG A 99 -16.12 12.50 16.49
CA ARG A 99 -15.11 13.56 16.39
C ARG A 99 -13.83 13.16 17.12
N ARG A 100 -13.97 12.62 18.33
CA ARG A 100 -12.82 12.13 19.11
C ARG A 100 -12.11 10.97 18.40
N TRP A 101 -12.85 9.95 17.98
CA TRP A 101 -12.31 8.81 17.25
C TRP A 101 -11.54 9.23 15.99
N ARG A 102 -12.12 10.08 15.13
CA ARG A 102 -11.46 10.55 13.90
C ARG A 102 -10.21 11.39 14.18
N THR A 103 -10.21 12.17 15.27
CA THR A 103 -9.03 12.92 15.71
C THR A 103 -7.92 11.96 16.15
N GLU A 104 -8.24 10.97 16.98
CA GLU A 104 -7.24 10.02 17.47
C GLU A 104 -6.70 9.13 16.35
N MET A 105 -7.56 8.62 15.47
CA MET A 105 -7.13 7.78 14.35
C MET A 105 -6.32 8.57 13.32
N SER A 106 -6.67 9.82 13.02
CA SER A 106 -5.86 10.64 12.10
C SER A 106 -4.47 10.91 12.67
N ALA A 107 -4.34 11.14 13.98
CA ALA A 107 -3.03 11.27 14.63
C ALA A 107 -2.19 10.00 14.50
N VAL A 108 -2.80 8.81 14.56
CA VAL A 108 -2.10 7.54 14.30
C VAL A 108 -1.59 7.51 12.86
N VAL A 109 -2.45 7.79 11.88
CA VAL A 109 -2.06 7.81 10.45
C VAL A 109 -0.91 8.78 10.20
N VAL A 110 -1.02 10.01 10.71
CA VAL A 110 0.03 11.04 10.56
C VAL A 110 1.32 10.58 11.23
N SER A 111 1.28 9.98 12.42
CA SER A 111 2.50 9.49 13.08
C SER A 111 3.29 8.43 12.30
N HIS A 112 2.63 7.70 11.40
CA HIS A 112 3.28 6.71 10.53
C HIS A 112 3.73 7.31 9.19
N LEU A 113 2.86 8.09 8.56
CA LEU A 113 3.05 8.51 7.16
C LEU A 113 3.68 9.91 7.02
N ASP A 114 3.57 10.75 8.05
CA ASP A 114 4.07 12.12 8.09
C ASP A 114 4.52 12.49 9.52
N PRO A 115 5.53 11.80 10.08
CA PRO A 115 5.94 11.98 11.47
C PRO A 115 6.48 13.39 11.79
N GLY A 116 6.86 14.16 10.77
CA GLY A 116 7.25 15.57 10.92
C GLY A 116 6.05 16.53 10.94
N GLU A 117 4.83 16.05 10.68
CA GLU A 117 3.60 16.82 10.58
C GLU A 117 3.68 17.98 9.57
N VAL A 118 4.34 17.75 8.43
CA VAL A 118 4.60 18.79 7.42
C VAL A 118 3.71 18.65 6.19
N TYR A 119 3.29 17.44 5.87
CA TYR A 119 2.56 17.13 4.64
C TYR A 119 1.04 17.19 4.83
N PHE A 120 0.48 16.43 5.76
CA PHE A 120 -0.97 16.39 5.95
C PHE A 120 -1.46 17.62 6.70
N THR A 121 -2.53 18.24 6.20
CA THR A 121 -3.06 19.50 6.76
C THR A 121 -4.43 19.32 7.40
N GLY A 122 -5.02 18.14 7.30
CA GLY A 122 -6.33 17.87 7.87
C GLY A 122 -6.81 16.45 7.64
N TYR A 123 -7.94 16.17 8.29
CA TYR A 123 -8.71 14.96 8.09
C TYR A 123 -10.19 15.33 7.94
N SER A 124 -10.94 14.45 7.29
CA SER A 124 -12.37 14.60 7.05
C SER A 124 -13.05 13.24 7.20
N PHE A 125 -14.36 13.31 7.08
CA PHE A 125 -15.21 12.18 6.80
C PHE A 125 -16.29 12.68 5.87
N SER A 126 -16.49 12.00 4.76
CA SER A 126 -17.64 12.28 3.90
C SER A 126 -18.88 11.59 4.47
N TYR A 127 -20.07 12.10 4.14
CA TYR A 127 -21.35 11.36 4.26
C TYR A 127 -21.43 10.29 3.17
N ASP A 128 -20.36 9.52 3.04
CA ASP A 128 -20.30 8.40 2.13
C ASP A 128 -20.56 7.13 2.96
N PRO A 129 -21.48 6.26 2.52
CA PRO A 129 -21.89 5.07 3.28
C PRO A 129 -20.73 4.11 3.58
N ARG A 130 -19.57 4.27 2.93
CA ARG A 130 -18.33 3.52 3.23
C ARG A 130 -17.66 3.98 4.54
N TYR A 131 -17.97 5.17 5.05
CA TYR A 131 -17.33 5.77 6.24
C TYR A 131 -18.05 5.44 7.54
N GLU A 132 -19.31 5.02 7.46
CA GLU A 132 -20.12 4.73 8.63
C GLU A 132 -21.27 3.78 8.29
N SER A 133 -21.25 2.59 8.87
CA SER A 133 -22.40 1.67 8.79
C SER A 133 -23.49 2.09 9.78
N ARG A 134 -24.75 2.16 9.33
CA ARG A 134 -25.89 2.54 10.18
C ARG A 134 -26.10 1.64 11.40
N SER A 135 -25.70 0.37 11.31
CA SER A 135 -25.84 -0.62 12.38
C SER A 135 -24.87 -0.41 13.55
N PHE A 136 -23.81 0.38 13.36
CA PHE A 136 -22.77 0.61 14.36
C PHE A 136 -23.34 1.18 15.67
N TRP A 137 -24.17 2.23 15.57
CA TRP A 137 -24.79 2.86 16.74
C TRP A 137 -25.95 2.09 17.36
N ALA A 138 -26.48 1.09 16.64
CA ALA A 138 -27.52 0.21 17.16
C ALA A 138 -26.94 -0.90 18.07
N GLY A 139 -25.63 -0.88 18.35
CA GLY A 139 -24.93 -1.95 19.08
C GLY A 139 -24.71 -3.21 18.24
N GLY A 140 -24.86 -3.10 16.92
CA GLY A 140 -24.57 -4.18 15.98
C GLY A 140 -23.17 -4.05 15.38
N ASP A 141 -22.87 -4.94 14.44
CA ASP A 141 -21.66 -4.89 13.64
C ASP A 141 -21.57 -3.61 12.80
N GLY A 142 -20.35 -3.17 12.51
CA GLY A 142 -20.19 -1.96 11.74
C GLY A 142 -18.76 -1.57 11.39
N ALA A 143 -18.66 -0.46 10.66
CA ALA A 143 -17.42 0.13 10.20
C ALA A 143 -17.44 1.64 10.36
N LEU A 144 -16.29 2.19 10.74
CA LEU A 144 -16.02 3.62 10.79
C LEU A 144 -14.81 3.94 9.91
N GLY A 145 -14.84 5.08 9.24
CA GLY A 145 -13.75 5.55 8.42
C GLY A 145 -13.49 7.04 8.49
N LEU A 146 -12.33 7.42 7.95
CA LEU A 146 -11.88 8.79 7.79
C LEU A 146 -10.95 8.92 6.58
N GLU A 147 -10.79 10.15 6.09
CA GLU A 147 -9.78 10.54 5.10
C GLU A 147 -8.76 11.47 5.77
N VAL A 148 -7.48 11.26 5.49
CA VAL A 148 -6.39 12.20 5.80
C VAL A 148 -5.87 12.76 4.48
N PHE A 149 -5.72 14.08 4.41
CA PHE A 149 -5.37 14.75 3.16
C PHE A 149 -4.60 16.04 3.38
N ARG A 150 -4.11 16.56 2.26
CA ARG A 150 -3.47 17.87 2.16
C ARG A 150 -4.36 18.81 1.34
N LEU A 151 -4.69 19.98 1.88
CA LEU A 151 -5.59 20.96 1.26
C LEU A 151 -4.95 21.72 0.09
N ARG A 152 -3.62 21.87 0.08
CA ARG A 152 -2.88 22.68 -0.90
C ARG A 152 -1.63 21.95 -1.39
N GLY A 153 -1.36 21.95 -2.70
CA GLY A 153 -0.07 21.49 -3.25
C GLY A 153 -0.09 20.21 -4.10
N GLY A 154 -1.25 19.65 -4.44
CA GLY A 154 -1.32 18.28 -4.96
C GLY A 154 -1.38 17.31 -3.78
N ALA A 155 -2.27 16.32 -3.86
CA ALA A 155 -2.67 15.59 -2.66
C ALA A 155 -2.52 14.08 -2.86
N THR A 156 -1.80 13.50 -1.91
CA THR A 156 -2.01 12.12 -1.48
C THR A 156 -3.15 12.12 -0.46
N GLU A 157 -4.17 11.33 -0.74
CA GLU A 157 -5.30 11.08 0.16
C GLU A 157 -5.14 9.68 0.75
N VAL A 158 -5.27 9.58 2.07
CA VAL A 158 -5.23 8.33 2.81
C VAL A 158 -6.59 8.08 3.44
N TYR A 159 -7.30 7.10 2.94
CA TYR A 159 -8.52 6.60 3.55
C TYR A 159 -8.19 5.47 4.52
N VAL A 160 -8.78 5.52 5.71
CA VAL A 160 -8.68 4.47 6.72
C VAL A 160 -10.09 4.05 7.14
N GLN A 161 -10.33 2.74 7.18
CA GLN A 161 -11.52 2.13 7.74
C GLN A 161 -11.14 1.11 8.80
N VAL A 162 -11.90 1.09 9.90
CA VAL A 162 -11.89 -0.01 10.87
C VAL A 162 -13.29 -0.58 10.92
N ALA A 163 -13.41 -1.89 10.76
CA ALA A 163 -14.68 -2.63 10.72
C ALA A 163 -14.67 -3.79 11.72
N SER A 164 -15.83 -4.22 12.20
CA SER A 164 -15.98 -5.37 13.11
C SER A 164 -15.77 -6.72 12.41
N GLY A 165 -15.71 -6.76 11.08
CA GLY A 165 -15.50 -7.99 10.33
C GLY A 165 -15.24 -7.76 8.84
N TYR A 166 -14.98 -8.84 8.11
CA TYR A 166 -14.79 -8.80 6.66
C TYR A 166 -16.10 -8.57 5.89
N ASP A 167 -17.22 -8.91 6.50
CA ASP A 167 -18.58 -8.72 6.00
C ASP A 167 -19.02 -7.26 6.06
N THR A 168 -18.49 -6.50 7.03
CA THR A 168 -18.73 -5.05 7.19
C THR A 168 -17.63 -4.18 6.61
N ALA A 169 -16.41 -4.71 6.47
CA ALA A 169 -15.31 -4.01 5.82
C ALA A 169 -15.56 -3.79 4.33
N VAL A 170 -15.07 -2.66 3.81
CA VAL A 170 -14.94 -2.47 2.37
C VAL A 170 -14.03 -3.54 1.79
N ARG A 171 -14.37 -4.13 0.64
CA ARG A 171 -13.53 -5.17 0.05
C ARG A 171 -12.32 -4.53 -0.59
N CYS A 172 -11.17 -5.18 -0.42
CA CYS A 172 -9.94 -4.68 -1.02
C CYS A 172 -10.10 -4.55 -2.54
N GLY A 173 -9.83 -3.36 -3.06
CA GLY A 173 -9.92 -3.05 -4.48
C GLY A 173 -11.21 -2.33 -4.88
N ASP A 174 -12.23 -2.28 -4.03
CA ASP A 174 -13.47 -1.57 -4.31
C ASP A 174 -13.23 -0.06 -4.46
N ILE A 175 -12.30 0.50 -3.68
CA ILE A 175 -12.00 1.94 -3.68
C ILE A 175 -11.11 2.33 -4.87
N THR A 176 -10.13 1.49 -5.19
CA THR A 176 -9.10 1.78 -6.20
C THR A 176 -9.41 1.17 -7.57
N GLY A 177 -10.41 0.30 -7.65
CA GLY A 177 -10.69 -0.54 -8.83
C GLY A 177 -9.53 -1.46 -9.21
N ARG A 178 -8.63 -1.75 -8.27
CA ARG A 178 -7.45 -2.60 -8.48
C ARG A 178 -7.72 -4.00 -7.94
N ARG A 179 -7.08 -5.01 -8.54
CA ARG A 179 -7.11 -6.35 -7.95
C ARG A 179 -6.27 -6.36 -6.67
N CYS A 180 -6.79 -7.00 -5.64
CA CYS A 180 -6.03 -7.34 -4.45
C CYS A 180 -5.80 -8.84 -4.34
N GLU A 181 -4.69 -9.21 -3.70
CA GLU A 181 -4.28 -10.59 -3.49
C GLU A 181 -3.94 -10.81 -2.02
N GLY A 182 -4.32 -11.98 -1.50
CA GLY A 182 -3.97 -12.41 -0.16
C GLY A 182 -2.51 -12.87 -0.11
N GLN A 183 -1.73 -12.30 0.79
CA GLN A 183 -0.33 -12.67 1.01
C GLN A 183 -0.12 -13.02 2.48
N ARG A 184 0.57 -14.13 2.72
CA ARG A 184 0.99 -14.56 4.06
C ARG A 184 2.48 -14.27 4.22
N PHE A 185 2.82 -13.56 5.28
CA PHE A 185 4.18 -13.14 5.57
C PHE A 185 4.85 -14.16 6.50
N MET A 186 6.19 -14.09 6.61
CA MET A 186 6.97 -15.03 7.42
C MET A 186 6.63 -14.99 8.92
N ASN A 187 6.14 -13.85 9.41
CA ASN A 187 5.63 -13.69 10.79
C ASN A 187 4.26 -14.35 11.01
N GLY A 188 3.69 -15.02 10.00
CA GLY A 188 2.38 -15.67 10.06
C GLY A 188 1.21 -14.76 9.73
N ASN A 189 1.40 -13.43 9.73
CA ASN A 189 0.35 -12.46 9.44
C ASN A 189 -0.11 -12.58 7.98
N ARG A 190 -1.42 -12.40 7.79
CA ARG A 190 -2.06 -12.39 6.47
C ARG A 190 -2.56 -10.98 6.15
N PHE A 191 -2.25 -10.55 4.95
CA PHE A 191 -2.66 -9.26 4.40
C PHE A 191 -3.37 -9.47 3.07
N THR A 192 -4.31 -8.60 2.75
CA THR A 192 -4.85 -8.48 1.41
C THR A 192 -4.31 -7.17 0.82
N LEU A 193 -3.57 -7.25 -0.28
CA LEU A 193 -2.76 -6.16 -0.81
C LEU A 193 -3.13 -5.88 -2.26
N SER A 194 -3.19 -4.62 -2.67
CA SER A 194 -3.32 -4.30 -4.08
C SER A 194 -2.12 -4.80 -4.89
N THR A 195 -2.38 -5.33 -6.08
CA THR A 195 -1.35 -5.91 -6.97
C THR A 195 -0.40 -4.85 -7.56
N THR A 196 -0.80 -3.58 -7.52
CA THR A 196 0.03 -2.44 -7.96
C THR A 196 0.92 -1.94 -6.83
N THR A 197 2.12 -1.48 -7.17
CA THR A 197 3.01 -0.71 -6.29
C THR A 197 3.02 0.78 -6.60
N GLN A 198 2.22 1.22 -7.58
CA GLN A 198 2.16 2.61 -8.01
C GLN A 198 1.11 3.38 -7.19
N LEU A 199 1.55 4.34 -6.39
CA LEU A 199 0.67 5.19 -5.58
C LEU A 199 -0.35 5.99 -6.39
N ALA A 200 0.01 6.41 -7.60
CA ALA A 200 -0.91 7.08 -8.53
C ALA A 200 -2.10 6.19 -8.95
N ARG A 201 -1.99 4.86 -8.81
CA ARG A 201 -3.05 3.89 -9.10
C ARG A 201 -3.79 3.41 -7.85
N GLY A 202 -3.42 3.92 -6.68
CA GLY A 202 -3.92 3.48 -5.38
C GLY A 202 -3.15 2.28 -4.84
N LEU A 203 -2.57 2.46 -3.66
CA LEU A 203 -2.09 1.37 -2.80
C LEU A 203 -3.18 1.05 -1.80
N GLU A 204 -3.41 -0.23 -1.55
CA GLU A 204 -4.43 -0.68 -0.63
C GLU A 204 -3.92 -1.87 0.16
N VAL A 205 -4.14 -1.82 1.47
CA VAL A 205 -3.75 -2.83 2.43
C VAL A 205 -4.91 -3.09 3.36
N GLN A 206 -5.28 -4.34 3.52
CA GLN A 206 -6.28 -4.78 4.48
C GLN A 206 -5.70 -5.87 5.37
N HIS A 207 -5.93 -5.75 6.67
CA HIS A 207 -5.41 -6.67 7.69
C HIS A 207 -6.41 -6.88 8.82
N ARG A 208 -6.35 -8.06 9.44
CA ARG A 208 -7.15 -8.42 10.61
C ARG A 208 -6.19 -8.76 11.76
N PRO A 209 -5.70 -7.77 12.52
CA PRO A 209 -4.58 -7.97 13.46
C PRO A 209 -4.92 -8.92 14.61
N ASP A 210 -6.04 -8.69 15.31
CA ASP A 210 -6.40 -9.46 16.50
C ASP A 210 -7.52 -10.49 16.25
N GLY A 211 -7.96 -10.64 15.00
CA GLY A 211 -9.06 -11.56 14.66
C GLY A 211 -10.45 -11.00 14.97
N ASP A 212 -10.58 -9.78 15.48
CA ASP A 212 -11.88 -9.17 15.81
C ASP A 212 -12.23 -7.95 14.96
N GLN A 213 -11.23 -7.25 14.41
CA GLN A 213 -11.46 -6.08 13.58
C GLN A 213 -10.65 -6.15 12.29
N VAL A 214 -11.21 -5.63 11.21
CA VAL A 214 -10.56 -5.51 9.91
C VAL A 214 -10.21 -4.05 9.68
N VAL A 215 -8.93 -3.77 9.50
CA VAL A 215 -8.42 -2.45 9.15
C VAL A 215 -8.12 -2.43 7.66
N THR A 216 -8.68 -1.43 6.97
CA THR A 216 -8.41 -1.18 5.54
C THR A 216 -7.81 0.20 5.39
N VAL A 217 -6.65 0.29 4.74
CA VAL A 217 -6.00 1.56 4.41
C VAL A 217 -5.79 1.64 2.91
N VAL A 218 -6.22 2.76 2.33
CA VAL A 218 -6.02 3.10 0.92
C VAL A 218 -5.24 4.40 0.85
N ALA A 219 -4.12 4.41 0.14
CA ALA A 219 -3.40 5.63 -0.20
C ALA A 219 -3.45 5.85 -1.72
N ARG A 220 -3.82 7.04 -2.17
CA ARG A 220 -3.85 7.37 -3.60
C ARG A 220 -3.50 8.82 -3.84
N ASN A 221 -2.89 9.10 -4.98
CA ASN A 221 -2.70 10.48 -5.42
C ASN A 221 -3.93 10.93 -6.18
N THR A 222 -4.61 11.95 -5.67
CA THR A 222 -5.81 12.53 -6.29
C THR A 222 -5.47 13.65 -7.26
N THR A 223 -4.29 14.25 -7.13
CA THR A 223 -3.85 15.39 -7.94
C THR A 223 -2.38 15.26 -8.34
N ARG A 224 -1.98 15.72 -9.53
CA ARG A 224 -0.57 15.78 -9.96
C ARG A 224 0.13 16.95 -9.27
N GLY A 225 1.35 16.76 -8.75
CA GLY A 225 2.08 17.79 -8.02
C GLY A 225 2.94 17.19 -6.89
N GLU A 226 2.90 17.82 -5.71
CA GLU A 226 3.63 17.35 -4.52
C GLU A 226 2.95 16.13 -3.91
N VAL A 227 3.54 14.97 -4.17
CA VAL A 227 3.08 13.66 -3.72
C VAL A 227 3.82 13.28 -2.44
N LEU A 228 3.12 12.73 -1.45
CA LEU A 228 3.76 12.05 -0.33
C LEU A 228 4.27 10.69 -0.83
N ASP A 229 5.55 10.40 -0.58
CA ASP A 229 6.11 9.08 -0.89
C ASP A 229 5.59 8.07 0.14
N VAL A 230 4.48 7.41 -0.21
CA VAL A 230 3.88 6.34 0.60
C VAL A 230 4.17 5.01 -0.07
N THR A 231 4.84 4.13 0.64
CA THR A 231 5.13 2.78 0.20
C THR A 231 4.09 1.79 0.72
N ARG A 232 4.08 0.59 0.14
CA ARG A 232 3.25 -0.51 0.67
C ARG A 232 3.71 -0.94 2.07
N ALA A 233 5.00 -0.81 2.38
CA ALA A 233 5.53 -1.17 3.69
C ALA A 233 4.95 -0.25 4.78
N ASP A 234 4.90 1.06 4.52
CA ASP A 234 4.32 2.03 5.46
C ASP A 234 2.86 1.71 5.76
N LEU A 235 2.07 1.33 4.73
CA LEU A 235 0.68 0.92 4.93
C LEU A 235 0.56 -0.40 5.71
N ILE A 236 1.47 -1.35 5.49
CA ILE A 236 1.53 -2.61 6.25
C ILE A 236 1.85 -2.34 7.73
N GLU A 237 2.77 -1.43 8.02
CA GLU A 237 3.09 -1.03 9.40
C GLU A 237 1.90 -0.33 10.07
N LEU A 238 1.26 0.60 9.35
CA LEU A 238 0.10 1.34 9.84
C LEU A 238 -1.08 0.42 10.21
N VAL A 239 -1.47 -0.53 9.35
CA VAL A 239 -2.62 -1.43 9.64
C VAL A 239 -2.38 -2.39 10.79
N GLN A 240 -1.13 -2.51 11.28
CA GLN A 240 -0.78 -3.31 12.44
C GLN A 240 -0.75 -2.48 13.73
N ASP A 241 -0.96 -1.16 13.66
CA ASP A 241 -0.94 -0.31 14.84
C ASP A 241 -2.19 -0.61 15.72
N PRO A 242 -2.00 -1.05 16.98
CA PRO A 242 -3.11 -1.45 17.86
C PRO A 242 -4.02 -0.28 18.26
N ARG A 243 -3.63 0.96 17.94
CA ARG A 243 -4.44 2.16 18.14
C ARG A 243 -5.53 2.28 17.09
N LEU A 244 -5.39 1.67 15.91
CA LEU A 244 -6.43 1.66 14.87
C LEU A 244 -7.55 0.67 15.23
N ARG A 245 -8.47 1.10 16.07
CA ARG A 245 -9.58 0.29 16.58
C ARG A 245 -10.88 1.07 16.66
N LEU A 246 -12.01 0.37 16.59
CA LEU A 246 -13.34 0.98 16.83
C LEU A 246 -13.44 1.53 18.27
N PRO A 247 -14.24 2.58 18.50
CA PRO A 247 -14.53 3.04 19.86
C PRO A 247 -15.32 1.97 20.62
N VAL A 248 -15.15 1.97 21.94
CA VAL A 248 -15.94 1.15 22.88
C VAL A 248 -17.19 1.94 23.22
N ILE A 249 -18.34 1.37 22.89
CA ILE A 249 -19.67 1.99 23.04
C ILE A 249 -20.38 1.40 24.25
#